data_AF-A0A662GXX8-F1
#
_entry.id   AF-A0A662GXX8-F1
#
_cell.length_a   1.000
_cell.length_b   1.000
_cell.length_c   1.000
_cell.angle_alpha   90.00
_cell.angle_beta   90.00
_cell.angle_gamma   90.00
#
_symmetry.space_group_name_H-M   'P 1'
#
loop_
_entity.id
_entity.type
_entity.pdbx_description
1 polymer ?
#
loop_
_entity_poly.entity_id
_entity_poly.type
_entity_poly.pdbx_seq_one_letter_code
_entity_poly.pdbx_strand_id
1 'polypeptide(L)'
;VLPDEILAHRLALIPLKVDLESYRDVLLVGEEPKQQVRLILDVEAATAPITVYSGHLKSEDPHVVPAYPNIPIVKLERGQRVTLEAFARFGSGKEHAKWQPVSACAYKFMPILGIDEDKCTGCGRCAEECPKGVLEVSGGKVVVKDVLKCTTCRACELACPVGAIRVSWDDTTFIFNVESVGSIPPEEIFKKALDIMIRKAEIFKEMVAKLEGGEVEEDWAD
;
A
#
# COMPACT_ATOMS: atom_id res chain seq x y z
N VAL A 1 31.58 7.33 -7.74
CA VAL A 1 31.36 5.86 -7.78
C VAL A 1 30.48 5.52 -6.59
N LEU A 2 29.39 4.78 -6.80
CA LEU A 2 28.50 4.32 -5.72
C LEU A 2 29.15 3.10 -5.05
N PRO A 3 29.34 3.09 -3.71
CA PRO A 3 29.80 1.88 -3.01
C PRO A 3 28.81 0.73 -3.15
N ASP A 4 29.31 -0.50 -3.02
CA ASP A 4 28.54 -1.73 -3.21
C ASP A 4 27.34 -1.80 -2.27
N GLU A 5 27.48 -1.36 -1.02
CA GLU A 5 26.40 -1.35 -0.02
C GLU A 5 25.26 -0.43 -0.42
N ILE A 6 25.58 0.73 -1.01
CA ILE A 6 24.57 1.69 -1.46
C ILE A 6 23.90 1.18 -2.73
N LEU A 7 24.67 0.55 -3.62
CA LEU A 7 24.11 -0.08 -4.82
C LEU A 7 23.15 -1.22 -4.45
N ALA A 8 23.56 -2.12 -3.55
CA ALA A 8 22.75 -3.20 -3.03
C ALA A 8 21.47 -2.67 -2.33
N HIS A 9 21.60 -1.62 -1.52
CA HIS A 9 20.46 -0.99 -0.86
C HIS A 9 19.45 -0.42 -1.87
N ARG A 10 19.91 0.26 -2.92
CA ARG A 10 19.03 0.79 -3.98
C ARG A 10 18.33 -0.31 -4.76
N LEU A 11 19.06 -1.38 -5.11
CA LEU A 11 18.49 -2.54 -5.81
C LEU A 11 17.39 -3.21 -4.98
N ALA A 12 17.60 -3.35 -3.67
CA ALA A 12 16.64 -3.96 -2.75
C ALA A 12 15.32 -3.19 -2.61
N LEU A 13 15.31 -1.90 -2.95
CA LEU A 13 14.12 -1.04 -2.91
C LEU A 13 13.39 -0.92 -4.26
N ILE A 14 13.88 -1.58 -5.32
CA ILE A 14 13.17 -1.63 -6.60
C ILE A 14 12.00 -2.61 -6.45
N PRO A 15 10.74 -2.15 -6.58
CA PRO A 15 9.60 -3.06 -6.55
C PRO A 15 9.65 -3.99 -7.76
N LEU A 16 9.45 -5.28 -7.53
CA LEU A 16 9.33 -6.30 -8.56
C LEU A 16 7.87 -6.69 -8.71
N LYS A 17 7.39 -6.85 -9.95
CA LYS A 17 6.11 -7.50 -10.22
C LYS A 17 6.16 -8.93 -9.72
N VAL A 18 5.03 -9.38 -9.21
CA VAL A 18 4.84 -10.76 -8.79
C VAL A 18 3.57 -11.28 -9.42
N ASP A 19 3.66 -12.45 -10.06
CA ASP A 19 2.48 -13.20 -10.46
C ASP A 19 1.91 -13.97 -9.27
N LEU A 20 0.73 -13.57 -8.78
CA LEU A 20 0.15 -14.17 -7.58
C LEU A 20 -0.32 -15.61 -7.79
N GLU A 21 -0.59 -16.02 -9.02
CA GLU A 21 -0.97 -17.41 -9.32
C GLU A 21 0.22 -18.35 -9.13
N SER A 22 1.37 -17.99 -9.70
CA SER A 22 2.62 -18.74 -9.55
C SER A 22 3.14 -18.81 -8.11
N TYR A 23 2.72 -17.89 -7.24
CA TYR A 23 3.27 -17.75 -5.87
C TYR A 23 2.19 -17.81 -4.77
N ARG A 24 1.04 -18.44 -5.06
CA ARG A 24 -0.13 -18.50 -4.16
C ARG A 24 0.20 -19.11 -2.79
N ASP A 25 0.99 -20.18 -2.78
CA ASP A 25 1.32 -20.99 -1.59
C ASP A 25 2.38 -20.34 -0.70
N VAL A 26 3.33 -19.62 -1.32
CA VAL A 26 4.42 -18.90 -0.65
C VAL A 26 3.91 -17.82 0.32
N LEU A 27 2.78 -17.21 -0.02
CA LEU A 27 2.20 -16.10 0.74
C LEU A 27 1.35 -16.57 1.93
N LEU A 28 1.17 -17.88 2.12
CA LEU A 28 0.36 -18.45 3.18
C LEU A 28 1.24 -19.07 4.27
N VAL A 29 1.86 -18.22 5.08
CA VAL A 29 2.50 -18.50 6.38
C VAL A 29 3.34 -19.79 6.45
N GLY A 30 4.66 -19.62 6.40
CA GLY A 30 5.60 -20.42 7.19
C GLY A 30 6.51 -21.38 6.42
N GLU A 31 6.24 -21.66 5.15
CA GLU A 31 7.21 -22.34 4.32
C GLU A 31 8.18 -21.31 3.74
N GLU A 32 9.49 -21.52 3.97
CA GLU A 32 10.49 -20.75 3.24
C GLU A 32 10.25 -20.98 1.74
N PRO A 33 9.96 -19.93 0.97
CA PRO A 33 9.94 -20.06 -0.47
C PRO A 33 11.35 -20.45 -0.89
N LYS A 34 11.52 -21.73 -1.25
CA LYS A 34 12.77 -22.24 -1.80
C LYS A 34 13.11 -21.60 -3.15
N GLN A 35 12.14 -20.88 -3.72
CA GLN A 35 12.27 -20.26 -5.03
C GLN A 35 12.88 -18.86 -4.89
N GLN A 36 14.14 -18.75 -5.33
CA GLN A 36 14.80 -17.49 -5.59
C GLN A 36 14.78 -17.25 -7.10
N VAL A 37 14.60 -15.99 -7.50
CA VAL A 37 14.75 -15.59 -8.91
C VAL A 37 16.03 -14.78 -9.06
N ARG A 38 16.88 -15.18 -10.00
CA ARG A 38 18.11 -14.45 -10.31
C ARG A 38 17.82 -13.29 -11.27
N LEU A 39 18.37 -12.12 -10.94
CA LEU A 39 18.41 -10.95 -11.80
C LEU A 39 19.86 -10.57 -12.07
N ILE A 40 20.18 -10.28 -13.33
CA ILE A 40 21.53 -9.94 -13.79
C ILE A 40 21.53 -8.49 -14.27
N LEU A 41 22.49 -7.71 -13.80
CA LEU A 41 22.77 -6.37 -14.31
C LEU A 41 24.18 -6.36 -14.90
N ASP A 42 24.30 -6.03 -16.18
CA ASP A 42 25.59 -5.90 -16.85
C ASP A 42 25.53 -4.73 -17.84
N VAL A 43 26.07 -3.58 -17.44
CA VAL A 43 26.01 -2.33 -18.20
C VAL A 43 27.35 -1.61 -18.16
N GLU A 44 27.83 -1.19 -19.33
CA GLU A 44 29.10 -0.47 -19.51
C GLU A 44 28.87 0.88 -20.22
N ALA A 45 29.50 1.93 -19.70
CA ALA A 45 29.52 3.27 -20.27
C ALA A 45 30.70 3.43 -21.25
N ALA A 46 30.69 2.70 -22.38
CA ALA A 46 31.86 2.60 -23.26
C ALA A 46 32.33 3.96 -23.83
N THR A 47 31.42 4.75 -24.38
CA THR A 47 31.75 5.97 -25.14
C THR A 47 31.28 7.26 -24.48
N ALA A 48 30.19 7.22 -23.71
CA ALA A 48 29.58 8.37 -23.05
C ALA A 48 28.98 7.98 -21.70
N PRO A 49 28.75 8.95 -20.79
CA PRO A 49 28.07 8.68 -19.53
C PRO A 49 26.66 8.13 -19.77
N ILE A 50 26.25 7.15 -18.97
CA ILE A 50 24.94 6.50 -19.03
C ILE A 50 24.31 6.43 -17.63
N THR A 51 23.00 6.63 -17.55
CA THR A 51 22.23 6.29 -16.36
C THR A 51 21.73 4.86 -16.48
N VAL A 52 22.12 4.01 -15.53
CA VAL A 52 21.62 2.65 -15.43
C VAL A 52 20.25 2.69 -14.75
N TYR A 53 19.23 2.18 -15.42
CA TYR A 53 17.87 2.09 -14.91
C TYR A 53 17.49 0.65 -14.51
N SER A 54 16.43 0.51 -13.71
CA SER A 54 15.83 -0.77 -13.33
C SER A 54 15.51 -1.66 -14.53
N GLY A 55 15.06 -1.10 -15.65
CA GLY A 55 14.77 -1.87 -16.87
C GLY A 55 15.99 -2.57 -17.50
N HIS A 56 17.22 -2.26 -17.06
CA HIS A 56 18.41 -3.02 -17.48
C HIS A 56 18.63 -4.32 -16.69
N LEU A 57 17.87 -4.55 -15.60
CA LEU A 57 17.88 -5.82 -14.88
C LEU A 57 17.23 -6.90 -15.74
N LYS A 58 17.99 -7.94 -16.08
CA LYS A 58 17.52 -9.11 -16.81
C LYS A 58 17.14 -10.18 -15.80
N SER A 59 15.86 -10.55 -15.75
CA SER A 59 15.37 -11.62 -14.89
C SER A 59 15.38 -12.97 -15.62
N GLU A 60 15.61 -14.05 -14.87
CA GLU A 60 15.41 -15.41 -15.37
C GLU A 60 13.93 -15.81 -15.44
N ASP A 61 13.08 -15.17 -14.64
CA ASP A 61 11.64 -15.38 -14.65
C ASP A 61 10.96 -14.15 -15.26
N PRO A 62 10.26 -14.28 -16.42
CA PRO A 62 9.58 -13.16 -17.06
C PRO A 62 8.45 -12.55 -16.20
N HIS A 63 7.98 -13.25 -15.16
CA HIS A 63 6.96 -12.77 -14.24
C HIS A 63 7.54 -11.97 -13.06
N VAL A 64 8.85 -12.07 -12.82
CA VAL A 64 9.55 -11.34 -11.73
C VAL A 64 10.49 -10.32 -12.35
N VAL A 65 9.93 -9.15 -12.68
CA VAL A 65 10.64 -8.04 -13.33
C VAL A 65 10.37 -6.73 -12.60
N PRO A 66 11.21 -5.69 -12.73
CA PRO A 66 10.93 -4.39 -12.13
C PRO A 66 9.55 -3.86 -12.50
N ALA A 67 8.77 -3.47 -11.50
CA ALA A 67 7.43 -2.91 -11.70
C ALA A 67 7.48 -1.62 -12.53
N TYR A 68 8.55 -0.86 -12.37
CA TYR A 68 8.84 0.34 -13.14
C TYR A 68 10.23 0.20 -13.80
N PRO A 69 10.33 0.32 -15.14
CA PRO A 69 11.60 0.11 -15.86
C PRO A 69 12.53 1.34 -15.84
N ASN A 70 12.08 2.48 -15.33
CA ASN A 70 12.76 3.77 -15.40
C ASN A 70 13.27 4.28 -14.04
N ILE A 71 13.43 3.41 -13.03
CA ILE A 71 14.01 3.79 -11.74
C ILE A 71 15.53 3.90 -11.90
N PRO A 72 16.16 5.08 -11.67
CA PRO A 72 17.60 5.23 -11.79
C PRO A 72 18.32 4.46 -10.67
N ILE A 73 19.31 3.65 -11.03
CA ILE A 73 20.13 2.86 -10.09
C ILE A 73 21.45 3.57 -9.82
N VAL A 74 22.24 3.80 -10.88
CA VAL A 74 23.59 4.40 -10.80
C VAL A 74 23.88 5.13 -12.10
N LYS A 75 24.58 6.26 -12.02
CA LYS A 75 25.17 6.92 -13.18
C LYS A 75 26.61 6.43 -13.34
N LEU A 76 26.94 5.98 -14.55
CA LEU A 76 28.28 5.57 -14.95
C LEU A 76 28.89 6.65 -15.83
N GLU A 77 30.13 7.02 -15.54
CA GLU A 77 30.96 7.87 -16.40
C GLU A 77 31.71 7.01 -17.43
N ARG A 78 32.26 7.65 -18.47
CA ARG A 78 32.96 6.95 -19.56
C ARG A 78 34.02 5.97 -19.03
N GLY A 79 33.96 4.72 -19.50
CA GLY A 79 34.86 3.63 -19.12
C GLY A 79 34.45 2.88 -17.84
N GLN A 80 33.37 3.26 -17.17
CA GLN A 80 32.85 2.54 -16.00
C GLN A 80 31.87 1.44 -16.42
N ARG A 81 31.87 0.35 -15.65
CA ARG A 81 30.98 -0.79 -15.81
C ARG A 81 30.41 -1.21 -14.47
N VAL A 82 29.18 -1.68 -14.47
CA VAL A 82 28.57 -2.38 -13.33
C VAL A 82 28.15 -3.78 -13.80
N THR A 83 28.59 -4.79 -13.08
CA THR A 83 28.22 -6.18 -13.30
C THR A 83 27.90 -6.82 -11.96
N LEU A 84 26.69 -7.38 -11.81
CA LEU A 84 26.26 -8.06 -10.60
C LEU A 84 25.14 -9.05 -10.87
N GLU A 85 24.97 -9.96 -9.92
CA GLU A 85 23.80 -10.84 -9.80
C GLU A 85 23.08 -10.52 -8.49
N ALA A 86 21.75 -10.47 -8.54
CA ALA A 86 20.87 -10.29 -7.40
C ALA A 86 19.86 -11.43 -7.34
N PHE A 87 19.52 -11.86 -6.12
CA PHE A 87 18.58 -12.95 -5.89
C PHE A 87 17.33 -12.40 -5.20
N ALA A 88 16.22 -12.36 -5.93
CA ALA A 88 14.93 -11.99 -5.38
C ALA A 88 14.32 -13.19 -4.64
N ARG A 89 13.81 -12.93 -3.44
CA ARG A 89 13.03 -13.88 -2.64
C ARG A 89 11.84 -13.17 -2.02
N PHE A 90 10.82 -13.96 -1.71
CA PHE A 90 9.71 -13.49 -0.91
C PHE A 90 10.16 -13.26 0.54
N GLY A 91 9.44 -12.35 1.19
CA GLY A 91 9.55 -12.06 2.60
C GLY A 91 8.37 -11.20 3.01
N SER A 92 8.25 -10.93 4.31
CA SER A 92 7.17 -10.11 4.84
C SER A 92 7.62 -8.69 5.18
N GLY A 93 6.71 -7.71 5.07
CA GLY A 93 6.97 -6.34 5.52
C GLY A 93 7.35 -6.26 7.01
N LYS A 94 6.97 -7.27 7.82
CA LYS A 94 7.38 -7.40 9.22
C LYS A 94 8.87 -7.74 9.37
N GLU A 95 9.44 -8.52 8.45
CA GLU A 95 10.87 -8.84 8.45
C GLU A 95 11.72 -7.67 7.94
N HIS A 96 11.26 -7.00 6.87
CA HIS A 96 11.95 -5.82 6.33
C HIS A 96 11.01 -4.94 5.51
N ALA A 97 11.14 -3.62 5.65
CA ALA A 97 10.28 -2.64 4.97
C ALA A 97 10.24 -2.77 3.43
N LYS A 98 11.33 -3.25 2.81
CA LYS A 98 11.41 -3.52 1.36
C LYS A 98 10.37 -4.51 0.82
N TRP A 99 9.83 -5.36 1.70
CA TRP A 99 8.78 -6.32 1.36
C TRP A 99 7.37 -5.81 1.65
N GLN A 100 7.22 -4.54 2.06
CA GLN A 100 5.90 -3.94 2.19
C GLN A 100 5.31 -3.71 0.79
N PRO A 101 4.13 -4.28 0.47
CA PRO A 101 3.55 -4.18 -0.87
C PRO A 101 2.80 -2.86 -1.12
N VAL A 102 2.69 -2.00 -0.10
CA VAL A 102 1.93 -0.76 -0.12
C VAL A 102 2.78 0.44 0.29
N SER A 103 2.57 1.58 -0.37
CA SER A 103 3.11 2.88 0.06
C SER A 103 2.23 3.49 1.16
N ALA A 104 0.92 3.31 1.07
CA ALA A 104 -0.05 3.74 2.07
C ALA A 104 -1.15 2.68 2.27
N CYS A 105 -1.47 2.41 3.54
CA CYS A 105 -2.63 1.63 3.92
C CYS A 105 -3.21 2.24 5.18
N ALA A 106 -4.37 2.87 5.05
CA ALA A 106 -5.05 3.54 6.15
C ALA A 106 -6.55 3.42 5.98
N TYR A 107 -7.29 3.63 7.06
CA TYR A 107 -8.73 3.75 7.01
C TYR A 107 -9.19 4.96 7.79
N LYS A 108 -10.42 5.38 7.53
CA LYS A 108 -11.16 6.32 8.37
C LYS A 108 -12.60 5.87 8.48
N PHE A 109 -13.28 6.34 9.52
CA PHE A 109 -14.72 6.17 9.67
C PHE A 109 -15.48 7.05 8.69
N MET A 110 -16.71 6.65 8.35
CA MET A 110 -17.59 7.44 7.50
C MET A 110 -17.94 8.77 8.19
N PRO A 111 -17.53 9.92 7.63
CA PRO A 111 -17.82 11.21 8.24
C PRO A 111 -19.32 11.52 8.18
N ILE A 112 -19.85 12.09 9.25
CA ILE A 112 -21.21 12.62 9.32
C ILE A 112 -21.11 14.12 9.57
N LEU A 113 -21.71 14.91 8.69
CA LEU A 113 -21.80 16.36 8.81
C LEU A 113 -23.24 16.74 9.08
N GLY A 114 -23.56 16.97 10.36
CA GLY A 114 -24.88 17.46 10.76
C GLY A 114 -24.93 18.97 10.58
N ILE A 115 -25.88 19.46 9.78
CA ILE A 115 -26.14 20.90 9.58
C ILE A 115 -27.53 21.21 10.14
N ASP A 116 -27.56 22.11 11.12
CA ASP A 116 -28.78 22.69 11.68
C ASP A 116 -29.26 23.80 10.74
N GLU A 117 -30.26 23.50 9.92
CA GLU A 117 -30.77 24.41 8.89
C GLU A 117 -31.39 25.68 9.49
N ASP A 118 -31.98 25.59 10.69
CA ASP A 118 -32.63 26.73 11.36
C ASP A 118 -31.58 27.74 11.82
N LYS A 119 -30.42 27.28 12.28
CA LYS A 119 -29.30 28.17 12.67
C LYS A 119 -28.46 28.64 11.49
N CYS A 120 -28.39 27.86 10.42
CA CYS A 120 -27.49 28.13 9.30
C CYS A 120 -27.87 29.44 8.59
N THR A 121 -26.97 30.41 8.58
CA THR A 121 -27.18 31.72 7.92
C THR A 121 -26.70 31.76 6.47
N GLY A 122 -26.07 30.69 5.99
CA GLY A 122 -25.48 30.66 4.64
C GLY A 122 -24.21 31.51 4.47
N CYS A 123 -23.58 31.98 5.56
CA CYS A 123 -22.44 32.90 5.49
C CYS A 123 -21.16 32.35 4.83
N GLY A 124 -21.08 31.03 4.57
CA GLY A 124 -20.00 30.43 3.77
C GLY A 124 -18.67 30.17 4.49
N ARG A 125 -18.41 30.73 5.67
CA ARG A 125 -17.11 30.56 6.38
C ARG A 125 -16.66 29.11 6.56
N CYS A 126 -17.60 28.21 6.86
CA CYS A 126 -17.28 26.79 7.01
C CYS A 126 -16.82 26.13 5.70
N ALA A 127 -17.28 26.63 4.55
CA ALA A 127 -16.81 26.19 3.23
C ALA A 127 -15.43 26.77 2.89
N GLU A 128 -15.19 28.04 3.23
CA GLU A 128 -13.88 28.71 3.06
C GLU A 128 -12.79 28.01 3.87
N GLU A 129 -13.08 27.66 5.13
CA GLU A 129 -12.14 27.00 6.04
C GLU A 129 -12.00 25.49 5.78
N CYS A 130 -12.74 24.92 4.83
CA CYS A 130 -12.64 23.49 4.53
C CYS A 130 -11.47 23.21 3.56
N PRO A 131 -10.32 22.67 4.02
CA PRO A 131 -9.17 22.44 3.14
C PRO A 131 -9.41 21.34 2.10
N LYS A 132 -10.51 20.60 2.23
CA LYS A 132 -10.91 19.50 1.34
C LYS A 132 -12.04 19.88 0.39
N GLY A 133 -12.58 21.10 0.49
CA GLY A 133 -13.67 21.57 -0.37
C GLY A 133 -14.93 20.71 -0.28
N VAL A 134 -15.26 20.23 0.92
CA VAL A 134 -16.40 19.31 1.17
C VAL A 134 -17.74 20.04 1.19
N LEU A 135 -17.72 21.35 1.48
CA LEU A 135 -18.89 22.17 1.71
C LEU A 135 -19.03 23.22 0.61
N GLU A 136 -20.27 23.58 0.29
CA GLU A 136 -20.62 24.61 -0.69
C GLU A 136 -21.83 25.40 -0.19
N VAL A 137 -21.99 26.66 -0.62
CA VAL A 137 -23.20 27.44 -0.34
C VAL A 137 -24.13 27.37 -1.55
N SER A 138 -25.35 26.88 -1.34
CA SER A 138 -26.40 26.81 -2.36
C SER A 138 -27.74 27.17 -1.75
N GLY A 139 -28.54 27.96 -2.46
CA GLY A 139 -29.87 28.39 -1.98
C GLY A 139 -29.85 29.16 -0.66
N GLY A 140 -28.74 29.87 -0.35
CA GLY A 140 -28.58 30.60 0.91
C GLY A 140 -28.29 29.71 2.13
N LYS A 141 -27.98 28.42 1.94
CA LYS A 141 -27.58 27.48 2.99
C LYS A 141 -26.32 26.74 2.60
N VAL A 142 -25.63 26.19 3.60
CA VAL A 142 -24.46 25.33 3.37
C VAL A 142 -24.94 23.92 3.10
N VAL A 143 -24.39 23.30 2.05
CA VAL A 143 -24.67 21.92 1.65
C VAL A 143 -23.37 21.11 1.59
N VAL A 144 -23.49 19.79 1.78
CA VAL A 144 -22.35 18.86 1.68
C VAL A 144 -22.24 18.36 0.25
N LYS A 145 -21.11 18.63 -0.40
CA LYS A 145 -20.84 18.25 -1.79
C LYS A 145 -20.25 16.85 -1.90
N ASP A 146 -19.22 16.56 -1.10
CA ASP A 146 -18.45 15.31 -1.16
C ASP A 146 -17.96 14.92 0.23
N VAL A 147 -18.83 14.24 0.97
CA VAL A 147 -18.55 13.83 2.36
C VAL A 147 -17.34 12.89 2.44
N LEU A 148 -17.06 12.11 1.39
CA LEU A 148 -15.95 11.16 1.37
C LEU A 148 -14.58 11.86 1.40
N LYS A 149 -14.50 13.15 1.03
CA LYS A 149 -13.26 13.94 1.17
C LYS A 149 -13.03 14.50 2.58
N CYS A 150 -14.04 14.49 3.45
CA CYS A 150 -13.91 15.01 4.81
C CYS A 150 -12.87 14.22 5.60
N THR A 151 -11.93 14.92 6.24
CA THR A 151 -10.91 14.34 7.12
C THR A 151 -11.21 14.56 8.60
N THR A 152 -12.47 14.88 8.93
CA THR A 152 -12.97 15.12 10.29
C THR A 152 -12.14 16.11 11.13
N CYS A 153 -11.48 17.09 10.47
CA CYS A 153 -10.59 18.05 11.13
C CYS A 153 -11.32 19.10 11.99
N ARG A 154 -12.66 19.19 11.88
CA ARG A 154 -13.53 20.13 12.62
C ARG A 154 -13.29 21.62 12.37
N ALA A 155 -12.51 21.99 11.37
CA ALA A 155 -12.29 23.40 11.00
C ALA A 155 -13.62 24.13 10.70
N CYS A 156 -14.54 23.47 9.98
CA CYS A 156 -15.86 24.02 9.68
C CYS A 156 -16.74 24.28 10.91
N GLU A 157 -16.63 23.41 11.93
CA GLU A 157 -17.35 23.54 13.21
C GLU A 157 -16.83 24.73 14.01
N LEU A 158 -15.50 24.89 14.09
CA LEU A 158 -14.86 26.03 14.73
C LEU A 158 -15.13 27.36 14.01
N ALA A 159 -15.21 27.34 12.69
CA ALA A 159 -15.43 28.53 11.87
C ALA A 159 -16.88 29.04 11.91
N CYS A 160 -17.84 28.20 12.32
CA CYS A 160 -19.25 28.55 12.28
C CYS A 160 -19.63 29.48 13.45
N PRO A 161 -19.96 30.76 13.20
CA PRO A 161 -20.21 31.72 14.28
C PRO A 161 -21.50 31.43 15.07
N VAL A 162 -22.40 30.63 14.50
CA VAL A 162 -23.71 30.29 15.06
C VAL A 162 -23.81 28.82 15.48
N GLY A 163 -22.71 28.06 15.38
CA GLY A 163 -22.68 26.64 15.75
C GLY A 163 -23.68 25.77 14.97
N ALA A 164 -23.92 26.08 13.70
CA ALA A 164 -24.90 25.38 12.85
C ALA A 164 -24.37 24.09 12.22
N ILE A 165 -23.08 23.75 12.37
CA ILE A 165 -22.49 22.53 11.81
C ILE A 165 -21.79 21.74 12.91
N ARG A 166 -21.95 20.42 12.89
CA ARG A 166 -21.30 19.48 13.80
C ARG A 166 -20.68 18.32 13.04
N VAL A 167 -19.44 17.98 13.38
CA VAL A 167 -18.70 16.87 12.76
C VAL A 167 -18.72 15.66 13.68
N SER A 168 -19.29 14.56 13.20
CA SER A 168 -19.24 13.23 13.82
C SER A 168 -18.85 12.17 12.79
N TRP A 169 -18.95 10.90 13.14
CA TRP A 169 -18.62 9.77 12.28
C TRP A 169 -19.45 8.54 12.68
N ASP A 170 -19.63 7.64 11.73
CA ASP A 170 -20.14 6.27 11.95
C ASP A 170 -18.95 5.32 12.07
N ASP A 171 -18.75 4.77 13.27
CA ASP A 171 -17.65 3.87 13.61
C ASP A 171 -17.86 2.42 13.16
N THR A 172 -19.02 2.12 12.55
CA THR A 172 -19.32 0.83 11.93
C THR A 172 -19.01 0.80 10.43
N THR A 173 -18.81 1.96 9.80
CA THR A 173 -18.51 2.07 8.37
C THR A 173 -17.08 2.58 8.15
N PHE A 174 -16.29 1.77 7.43
CA PHE A 174 -14.88 2.03 7.17
C PHE A 174 -14.63 2.41 5.71
N ILE A 175 -13.85 3.47 5.50
CA ILE A 175 -13.33 3.87 4.20
C ILE A 175 -11.84 3.58 4.19
N PHE A 176 -11.44 2.52 3.48
CA PHE A 176 -10.05 2.15 3.29
C PHE A 176 -9.41 2.93 2.15
N ASN A 177 -8.14 3.28 2.32
CA ASN A 177 -7.26 3.76 1.26
C ASN A 177 -6.03 2.84 1.22
N VAL A 178 -5.86 2.12 0.11
CA VAL A 178 -4.78 1.17 -0.10
C VAL A 178 -4.06 1.55 -1.39
N GLU A 179 -2.79 1.93 -1.26
CA GLU A 179 -1.94 2.36 -2.36
C GLU A 179 -0.80 1.36 -2.51
N SER A 180 -0.79 0.64 -3.63
CA SER A 180 0.27 -0.33 -3.95
C SER A 180 1.55 0.37 -4.41
N VAL A 181 2.70 -0.24 -4.13
CA VAL A 181 4.00 0.15 -4.73
C VAL A 181 4.22 -0.41 -6.14
N GLY A 182 3.19 -1.01 -6.75
CA GLY A 182 3.23 -1.53 -8.12
C GLY A 182 3.66 -3.00 -8.24
N SER A 183 4.09 -3.64 -7.15
CA SER A 183 4.46 -5.06 -7.13
C SER A 183 3.24 -5.98 -7.29
N ILE A 184 2.12 -5.62 -6.65
CA ILE A 184 0.87 -6.39 -6.58
C ILE A 184 -0.31 -5.42 -6.70
N PRO A 185 -1.40 -5.72 -7.43
CA PRO A 185 -2.58 -4.86 -7.48
C PRO A 185 -3.20 -4.61 -6.08
N PRO A 186 -3.68 -3.39 -5.76
CA PRO A 186 -4.25 -3.06 -4.44
C PRO A 186 -5.38 -4.00 -3.98
N GLU A 187 -6.26 -4.40 -4.89
CA GLU A 187 -7.38 -5.30 -4.63
C GLU A 187 -6.91 -6.69 -4.19
N GLU A 188 -5.84 -7.18 -4.80
CA GLU A 188 -5.24 -8.47 -4.46
C GLU A 188 -4.46 -8.41 -3.14
N ILE A 189 -3.79 -7.28 -2.86
CA ILE A 189 -3.18 -7.03 -1.56
C ILE A 189 -4.24 -7.12 -0.46
N PHE A 190 -5.40 -6.49 -0.66
CA PHE A 190 -6.49 -6.49 0.32
C PHE A 190 -7.08 -7.90 0.51
N LYS A 191 -7.39 -8.62 -0.58
CA LYS A 191 -7.87 -10.01 -0.51
C LYS A 191 -6.88 -10.91 0.22
N LYS A 192 -5.59 -10.85 -0.13
CA LYS A 192 -4.57 -11.69 0.50
C LYS A 192 -4.39 -11.37 1.98
N ALA A 193 -4.56 -10.11 2.39
CA ALA A 193 -4.56 -9.74 3.80
C ALA A 193 -5.71 -10.40 4.57
N LEU A 194 -6.91 -10.50 3.97
CA LEU A 194 -8.04 -11.23 4.54
C LEU A 194 -7.75 -12.73 4.63
N ASP A 195 -7.23 -13.34 3.57
CA ASP A 195 -6.87 -14.78 3.56
C ASP A 195 -5.87 -15.10 4.68
N ILE A 196 -4.85 -14.26 4.86
CA ILE A 196 -3.84 -14.41 5.92
C ILE A 196 -4.50 -14.29 7.31
N MET A 197 -5.46 -13.39 7.47
CA MET A 197 -6.18 -13.22 8.73
C MET A 197 -7.03 -14.46 9.06
N ILE A 198 -7.80 -14.96 8.09
CA ILE A 198 -8.60 -16.18 8.21
C ILE A 198 -7.71 -17.37 8.57
N ARG A 199 -6.64 -17.60 7.80
CA ARG A 199 -5.71 -18.71 8.04
C ARG A 199 -5.08 -18.64 9.43
N LYS A 200 -4.71 -17.46 9.92
CA LYS A 200 -4.18 -17.29 11.28
C LYS A 200 -5.23 -17.61 12.35
N ALA A 201 -6.49 -17.26 12.12
CA ALA A 201 -7.58 -17.61 13.02
C ALA A 201 -7.82 -19.13 13.06
N GLU A 202 -7.78 -19.81 11.91
CA GLU A 202 -7.90 -21.27 11.86
C GLU A 202 -6.73 -21.98 12.55
N ILE A 203 -5.48 -21.56 12.27
CA ILE A 203 -4.31 -22.08 13.00
C ILE A 203 -4.47 -21.91 14.51
N PHE A 204 -4.97 -20.75 14.96
CA PHE A 204 -5.20 -20.50 16.37
C PHE A 204 -6.27 -21.44 16.96
N LYS A 205 -7.39 -21.67 16.26
CA LYS A 205 -8.42 -22.63 16.67
C LYS A 205 -7.85 -24.05 16.79
N GLU A 206 -7.08 -24.51 15.80
CA GLU A 206 -6.43 -25.82 15.85
C GLU A 206 -5.49 -25.95 17.06
N MET A 207 -4.73 -24.90 17.36
CA MET A 207 -3.84 -24.88 18.53
C MET A 207 -4.64 -24.97 19.85
N VAL A 208 -5.78 -24.29 19.95
CA VAL A 208 -6.66 -24.36 21.12
C VAL A 208 -7.26 -25.76 21.25
N ALA A 209 -7.79 -26.34 20.17
CA ALA A 209 -8.38 -27.69 20.18
C ALA A 209 -7.37 -28.76 20.64
N LYS A 210 -6.11 -28.67 20.17
CA LYS A 210 -5.01 -29.56 20.59
C LYS A 210 -4.70 -29.45 22.09
N LEU A 211 -4.84 -28.27 22.69
CA LEU A 211 -4.60 -28.06 24.13
C LEU A 211 -5.77 -28.55 24.99
N GLU A 212 -7.00 -28.48 24.49
CA GLU A 212 -8.21 -28.96 25.18
C GLU A 212 -8.40 -30.48 25.11
N GLY A 213 -7.54 -31.19 24.36
CA GLY A 213 -7.62 -32.64 24.17
C GLY A 213 -8.70 -33.07 23.18
N GLY A 214 -9.20 -32.15 22.35
CA GLY A 214 -10.15 -32.44 21.27
C GLY A 214 -9.45 -32.97 20.03
N GLU A 215 -10.04 -33.99 19.39
CA GLU A 215 -9.69 -34.38 18.02
C GLU A 215 -10.07 -33.22 17.08
N VAL A 216 -9.16 -32.80 16.22
CA VAL A 216 -9.44 -31.77 15.20
C VAL A 216 -10.34 -32.40 14.15
N GLU A 217 -11.62 -32.03 14.11
CA GLU A 217 -12.51 -32.38 12.99
C GLU A 217 -12.04 -31.63 11.73
N GLU A 218 -11.47 -32.37 10.79
CA GLU A 218 -11.20 -31.89 9.43
C GLU A 218 -12.52 -31.80 8.66
N ASP A 219 -13.27 -30.70 8.86
CA ASP A 219 -14.42 -30.38 8.01
C ASP A 219 -13.92 -29.70 6.72
N TRP A 220 -13.52 -30.51 5.75
CA TRP A 220 -13.44 -30.10 4.35
C TRP A 220 -14.70 -30.57 3.63
N ALA A 221 -15.69 -29.68 3.51
CA ALA A 221 -16.80 -29.85 2.58
C ALA A 221 -17.17 -28.52 1.91
N ASP A 222 -16.99 -28.53 0.58
CA ASP A 222 -17.52 -27.69 -0.50
C ASP A 222 -16.95 -26.28 -0.75
#